data_AF-A0A6P0SV84-F1
#
_entry.id   AF-A0A6P0SV84-F1
#
_cell.length_a   1.000
_cell.length_b   1.000
_cell.length_c   1.000
_cell.angle_alpha   90.00
_cell.angle_beta   90.00
_cell.angle_gamma   90.00
#
_symmetry.space_group_name_H-M   'P 1'
#
loop_
_entity.id
_entity.type
_entity.pdbx_description
1 polymer ?
#
loop_
_entity_poly.entity_id
_entity_poly.type
_entity_poly.pdbx_seq_one_letter_code
_entity_poly.pdbx_strand_id
1 'polypeptide(L)'
;MDERQYLLEAINKDLALIKKIEDRLRCEDNPRRQLQLETDSEETWQKIRERKAHLSSLEQEELKKTVLYLQLSPLKLDPLPLPEPPIRDEDSSLNSEPRLSEEPPVVKPQDKKLRANYSQLRELLEAGKWKEADLETARIMLEVTNRKKEGWLRVIDIKNFPCPDLYVIDKLWIKFSQNRFGFSVQRDIWLSLDGKQGEFDEDRFSCNFSKCVGWRIKNKWLENYDDFNFTLNAPKGHLPSLPLTNPRDPIKLRRLKDNFTGLLSRVETCGLRQV
;
A
#
# COMPACT_ATOMS: atom_id res chain seq x y z
N MET A 1 30.42 8.19 5.94
CA MET A 1 29.14 7.67 6.46
C MET A 1 29.51 6.72 7.57
N ASP A 2 28.93 6.88 8.76
CA ASP A 2 29.18 5.99 9.90
C ASP A 2 28.74 4.55 9.55
N GLU A 3 29.51 3.55 9.97
CA GLU A 3 29.27 2.14 9.66
C GLU A 3 27.91 1.69 10.20
N ARG A 4 27.54 2.18 11.38
CA ARG A 4 26.21 1.99 11.99
C ARG A 4 25.10 2.51 11.08
N GLN A 5 25.25 3.73 10.58
CA GLN A 5 24.29 4.38 9.69
C GLN A 5 24.14 3.57 8.39
N TYR A 6 25.25 3.09 7.82
CA TYR A 6 25.24 2.25 6.63
C TYR A 6 24.46 0.93 6.86
N LEU A 7 24.69 0.26 7.99
CA LEU A 7 23.98 -0.99 8.32
C LEU A 7 22.47 -0.77 8.49
N LEU A 8 22.07 0.31 9.18
CA LEU A 8 20.66 0.66 9.36
C LEU A 8 19.98 0.95 8.02
N GLU A 9 20.62 1.71 7.13
CA GLU A 9 20.11 1.98 5.78
C GLU A 9 19.99 0.70 4.95
N ALA A 10 20.96 -0.22 5.04
CA ALA A 10 20.92 -1.49 4.34
C ALA A 10 19.77 -2.39 4.85
N ILE A 11 19.62 -2.53 6.18
CA ILE A 11 18.52 -3.30 6.78
C ILE A 11 17.16 -2.74 6.34
N ASN A 12 16.99 -1.42 6.33
CA ASN A 12 15.74 -0.79 5.87
C ASN A 12 15.44 -1.09 4.40
N LYS A 13 16.47 -1.13 3.53
CA LYS A 13 16.31 -1.52 2.12
C LYS A 13 15.91 -2.98 1.98
N ASP A 14 16.52 -3.88 2.74
CA ASP A 14 16.17 -5.31 2.70
C ASP A 14 14.75 -5.55 3.23
N LEU A 15 14.35 -4.87 4.31
CA LEU A 15 12.98 -4.95 4.84
C LEU A 15 11.95 -4.47 3.81
N ALA A 16 12.27 -3.42 3.05
CA ALA A 16 11.43 -2.96 1.95
C ALA A 16 11.36 -4.00 0.81
N LEU A 17 12.47 -4.71 0.53
CA LEU A 17 12.52 -5.79 -0.45
C LEU A 17 11.68 -7.00 0.02
N ILE A 18 11.79 -7.41 1.28
CA ILE A 18 10.95 -8.47 1.87
C ILE A 18 9.47 -8.16 1.67
N LYS A 19 9.04 -6.95 2.05
CA LYS A 19 7.65 -6.53 1.88
C LYS A 19 7.19 -6.66 0.42
N LYS A 20 8.06 -6.29 -0.53
CA LYS A 20 7.79 -6.43 -1.97
C LYS A 20 7.65 -7.89 -2.40
N ILE A 21 8.51 -8.78 -1.89
CA ILE A 21 8.46 -10.22 -2.15
C ILE A 21 7.17 -10.82 -1.56
N GLU A 22 6.84 -10.51 -0.32
CA GLU A 22 5.61 -10.98 0.35
C GLU A 22 4.34 -10.53 -0.38
N ASP A 23 4.29 -9.27 -0.82
CA ASP A 23 3.16 -8.76 -1.59
C ASP A 23 3.00 -9.47 -2.94
N ARG A 24 4.11 -9.90 -3.56
CA ARG A 24 4.11 -10.68 -4.80
C ARG A 24 3.72 -12.14 -4.56
N LEU A 25 4.22 -12.76 -3.50
CA LEU A 25 3.86 -14.12 -3.09
C LEU A 25 2.36 -14.29 -2.83
N ARG A 26 1.69 -13.24 -2.34
CA ARG A 26 0.24 -13.24 -2.06
C ARG A 26 -0.63 -13.68 -3.25
N CYS A 27 -0.15 -13.49 -4.47
CA CYS A 27 -0.94 -13.68 -5.70
C CYS A 27 -0.15 -14.35 -6.83
N GLU A 28 1.02 -14.92 -6.54
CA GLU A 28 1.79 -15.71 -7.49
C GLU A 28 1.20 -17.13 -7.55
N ASP A 29 0.57 -17.47 -8.68
CA ASP A 29 -0.02 -18.79 -8.89
C ASP A 29 0.98 -19.78 -9.53
N ASN A 30 2.10 -19.29 -10.09
CA ASN A 30 3.08 -20.16 -10.74
C ASN A 30 3.99 -20.81 -9.67
N PRO A 31 3.96 -22.14 -9.48
CA PRO A 31 4.71 -22.78 -8.40
C PRO A 31 6.22 -22.58 -8.48
N ARG A 32 6.78 -22.46 -9.70
CA ARG A 32 8.23 -22.21 -9.87
C ARG A 32 8.62 -20.81 -9.46
N ARG A 33 7.80 -19.80 -9.81
CA ARG A 33 8.05 -18.41 -9.40
C ARG A 33 7.79 -18.21 -7.92
N GLN A 34 6.78 -18.89 -7.37
CA GLN A 34 6.51 -18.90 -5.94
C GLN A 34 7.71 -19.44 -5.17
N LEU A 35 8.24 -20.60 -5.56
CA LEU A 35 9.44 -21.18 -4.96
C LEU A 35 10.65 -20.23 -5.07
N GLN A 36 10.83 -19.57 -6.22
CA GLN A 36 11.89 -18.58 -6.39
C GLN A 36 11.73 -17.41 -5.42
N LEU A 37 10.52 -16.85 -5.30
CA LEU A 37 10.24 -15.74 -4.39
C LEU A 37 10.40 -16.15 -2.92
N GLU A 38 10.02 -17.37 -2.55
CA GLU A 38 10.26 -17.94 -1.21
C GLU A 38 11.76 -18.07 -0.93
N THR A 39 12.53 -18.51 -1.92
CA THR A 39 14.01 -18.59 -1.82
C THR A 39 14.63 -17.20 -1.68
N ASP A 40 14.23 -16.25 -2.52
CA ASP A 40 14.71 -14.85 -2.48
C ASP A 40 14.36 -14.19 -1.12
N SER A 41 13.19 -14.51 -0.57
CA SER A 41 12.75 -14.05 0.75
C SER A 41 13.69 -14.57 1.86
N GLU A 42 13.96 -15.87 1.86
CA GLU A 42 14.84 -16.50 2.87
C GLU A 42 16.27 -15.94 2.80
N GLU A 43 16.83 -15.79 1.60
CA GLU A 43 18.15 -15.18 1.41
C GLU A 43 18.21 -13.74 1.90
N THR A 44 17.15 -12.97 1.67
CA THR A 44 17.07 -11.57 2.11
C THR A 44 16.94 -11.48 3.63
N TRP A 45 16.14 -12.36 4.24
CA TRP A 45 16.06 -12.48 5.70
C TRP A 45 17.39 -12.87 6.34
N GLN A 46 18.15 -13.75 5.70
CA GLN A 46 19.48 -14.12 6.15
C GLN A 46 20.43 -12.93 6.18
N LYS A 47 20.43 -12.09 5.12
CA LYS A 47 21.22 -10.84 5.09
C LYS A 47 20.82 -9.88 6.21
N ILE A 48 19.52 -9.75 6.50
CA ILE A 48 19.02 -8.92 7.61
C ILE A 48 19.53 -9.46 8.95
N ARG A 49 19.50 -10.78 9.18
CA ARG A 49 20.00 -11.41 10.41
C ARG A 49 21.49 -11.11 10.61
N GLU A 50 22.29 -11.27 9.57
CA GLU A 50 23.74 -11.00 9.59
C GLU A 50 24.05 -9.51 9.87
N ARG A 51 23.34 -8.59 9.21
CA ARG A 51 23.52 -7.14 9.44
C ARG A 51 23.09 -6.72 10.85
N LYS A 52 22.02 -7.28 11.38
CA LYS A 52 21.58 -7.04 12.77
C LYS A 52 22.60 -7.57 13.78
N ALA A 53 23.18 -8.75 13.54
CA ALA A 53 24.24 -9.29 14.39
C ALA A 53 25.48 -8.39 14.37
N HIS A 54 25.87 -7.88 13.19
CA HIS A 54 26.98 -6.94 13.06
C HIS A 54 26.72 -5.63 13.83
N LEU A 55 25.53 -5.06 13.66
CA LEU A 55 25.12 -3.85 14.38
C LEU A 55 25.21 -4.03 15.90
N SER A 56 24.73 -5.16 16.43
CA SER A 56 24.82 -5.47 17.85
C SER A 56 26.28 -5.60 18.33
N SER A 57 27.17 -6.19 17.51
CA SER A 57 28.60 -6.28 17.82
C SER A 57 29.25 -4.90 17.94
N LEU A 58 28.91 -3.96 17.04
CA LEU A 58 29.42 -2.58 17.08
C LEU A 58 28.96 -1.86 18.35
N GLU A 59 27.68 -2.01 18.73
CA GLU A 59 27.13 -1.43 19.96
C GLU A 59 27.80 -2.01 21.22
N GLN A 60 28.09 -3.32 21.23
CA GLN A 60 28.84 -3.95 22.31
C GLN A 60 30.28 -3.44 22.40
N GLU A 61 30.95 -3.21 21.26
CA GLU A 61 32.32 -2.68 21.24
C GLU A 61 32.38 -1.23 21.73
N GLU A 62 31.41 -0.41 21.33
CA GLU A 62 31.27 0.97 21.82
C GLU A 62 31.03 0.99 23.33
N LEU A 63 30.11 0.14 23.83
CA LEU A 63 29.87 0.00 25.26
C LEU A 63 31.12 -0.43 26.03
N LYS A 64 31.89 -1.38 25.49
CA LYS A 64 33.18 -1.80 26.09
C LYS A 64 34.16 -0.64 26.17
N LYS A 65 34.27 0.20 25.13
CA LYS A 65 35.12 1.41 25.13
C LYS A 65 34.65 2.41 26.19
N THR A 66 33.35 2.65 26.31
CA THR A 66 32.77 3.56 27.30
C THR A 66 32.97 3.07 28.72
N VAL A 67 32.70 1.79 28.98
CA VAL A 67 32.88 1.16 30.29
C VAL A 67 34.35 1.19 30.71
N LEU A 68 35.28 0.91 29.79
CA LEU A 68 36.72 1.00 30.01
C LEU A 68 37.14 2.43 30.38
N TYR A 69 36.63 3.44 29.66
CA TYR A 69 36.91 4.85 29.93
C TYR A 69 36.41 5.30 31.32
N LEU A 70 35.23 4.82 31.73
CA LEU A 70 34.61 5.16 33.01
C LEU A 70 35.03 4.24 34.18
N GLN A 71 35.91 3.26 33.93
CA GLN A 71 36.33 2.23 34.91
C GLN A 71 35.16 1.45 35.56
N LEU A 72 34.03 1.36 34.86
CA LEU A 72 32.89 0.59 35.32
C LEU A 72 33.10 -0.90 35.00
N SER A 73 32.38 -1.80 35.67
CA SER A 73 32.30 -3.20 35.24
C SER A 73 31.35 -3.32 34.05
N PRO A 74 31.70 -4.04 32.97
CA PRO A 74 30.78 -4.23 31.85
C PRO A 74 29.52 -4.95 32.32
N LEU A 75 28.35 -4.35 32.07
CA LEU A 75 27.09 -5.06 32.18
C LEU A 75 27.09 -6.16 31.12
N LYS A 76 26.79 -7.40 31.53
CA LYS A 76 26.52 -8.49 30.58
C LYS A 76 25.23 -8.15 29.84
N LEU A 77 25.36 -7.56 28.65
CA LEU A 77 24.29 -7.56 27.67
C LEU A 77 24.41 -8.87 26.91
N ASP A 78 23.58 -9.83 27.25
CA ASP A 78 23.43 -11.01 26.42
C ASP A 78 22.98 -10.56 25.01
N PRO A 79 23.50 -11.16 23.93
CA PRO A 79 23.02 -10.88 22.58
C PRO A 79 21.50 -11.04 22.59
N LEU A 80 20.77 -9.98 22.20
CA LEU A 80 19.33 -10.06 22.05
C LEU A 80 19.03 -11.26 21.13
N PRO A 81 18.21 -12.22 21.57
CA PRO A 81 17.77 -13.31 20.71
C PRO A 81 17.23 -12.69 19.41
N LEU A 82 17.74 -13.14 18.27
CA LEU A 82 17.15 -12.75 16.98
C LEU A 82 15.67 -13.13 17.05
N PRO A 83 14.74 -12.21 16.77
CA PRO A 83 13.32 -12.57 16.74
C PRO A 83 13.14 -13.69 15.73
N GLU A 84 12.59 -14.82 16.18
CA GLU A 84 12.20 -15.94 15.33
C GLU A 84 11.24 -15.44 14.23
N PRO A 85 11.23 -16.08 13.04
CA PRO A 85 10.25 -15.74 12.01
C PRO A 85 8.84 -15.82 12.61
N PRO A 86 7.97 -14.83 12.36
CA PRO A 86 6.72 -14.70 13.09
C PRO A 86 5.81 -15.90 12.82
N ILE A 87 5.53 -16.67 13.87
CA ILE A 87 4.41 -17.60 13.94
C ILE A 87 3.13 -16.75 13.90
N ARG A 88 2.27 -17.02 12.92
CA ARG A 88 0.95 -16.38 12.80
C ARG A 88 0.11 -16.80 14.00
N ASP A 89 -0.42 -15.83 14.75
CA ASP A 89 -1.77 -15.89 15.32
C ASP A 89 -2.24 -14.51 15.82
N GLU A 90 -3.55 -14.38 15.92
CA GLU A 90 -4.36 -13.17 16.00
C GLU A 90 -4.44 -12.46 17.37
N ASP A 91 -4.70 -11.15 17.25
CA ASP A 91 -5.59 -10.27 18.04
C ASP A 91 -5.10 -9.43 19.25
N SER A 92 -5.70 -8.21 19.30
CA SER A 92 -6.00 -7.30 20.42
C SER A 92 -4.98 -6.24 20.95
N SER A 93 -5.21 -4.96 20.56
CA SER A 93 -5.41 -3.69 21.35
C SER A 93 -4.56 -3.38 22.63
N LEU A 94 -4.10 -2.16 23.02
CA LEU A 94 -4.48 -0.74 22.79
C LEU A 94 -3.37 0.23 23.34
N ASN A 95 -3.30 1.46 22.76
CA ASN A 95 -2.87 2.80 23.31
C ASN A 95 -1.40 3.06 23.76
N SER A 96 -0.75 4.24 23.63
CA SER A 96 -1.00 5.57 23.03
C SER A 96 0.26 6.48 23.21
N GLU A 97 0.66 7.23 22.15
CA GLU A 97 1.35 8.57 21.98
C GLU A 97 2.25 9.26 23.06
N PRO A 98 3.07 10.35 22.78
CA PRO A 98 3.12 11.26 21.60
C PRO A 98 4.50 11.83 21.09
N ARG A 99 4.45 12.48 19.89
CA ARG A 99 5.24 13.65 19.35
C ARG A 99 6.75 13.49 18.98
N LEU A 100 7.37 14.19 18.02
CA LEU A 100 7.07 15.36 17.14
C LEU A 100 8.09 15.43 15.96
N SER A 101 7.58 15.77 14.76
CA SER A 101 8.15 16.58 13.65
C SER A 101 9.60 16.45 13.13
N GLU A 102 9.73 16.29 11.80
CA GLU A 102 10.34 17.30 10.89
C GLU A 102 9.98 17.02 9.40
N GLU A 103 9.48 18.04 8.68
CA GLU A 103 9.23 18.05 7.21
C GLU A 103 10.41 18.76 6.49
N PRO A 104 10.75 18.43 5.22
CA PRO A 104 10.31 19.23 4.04
C PRO A 104 10.27 18.42 2.70
N PRO A 105 9.97 18.99 1.49
CA PRO A 105 9.60 20.37 1.14
C PRO A 105 8.25 20.53 0.40
N VAL A 106 7.73 21.74 0.57
CA VAL A 106 6.48 22.31 0.04
C VAL A 106 6.46 22.39 -1.49
N VAL A 107 5.50 21.70 -2.11
CA VAL A 107 5.02 22.00 -3.47
C VAL A 107 3.82 22.95 -3.35
N LYS A 108 3.78 23.96 -4.22
CA LYS A 108 2.90 25.14 -4.20
C LYS A 108 1.41 24.82 -3.95
N PRO A 109 0.63 25.72 -3.30
CA PRO A 109 -0.75 25.47 -2.92
C PRO A 109 -1.65 25.43 -4.16
N GLN A 110 -2.00 24.23 -4.61
CA GLN A 110 -3.20 24.03 -5.41
C GLN A 110 -4.37 24.03 -4.44
N ASP A 111 -5.33 24.94 -4.65
CA ASP A 111 -6.58 25.15 -3.90
C ASP A 111 -6.91 24.06 -2.87
N LYS A 112 -6.66 24.33 -1.58
CA LYS A 112 -7.03 23.42 -0.46
C LYS A 112 -8.55 23.22 -0.30
N LYS A 113 -9.36 23.75 -1.21
CA LYS A 113 -10.81 23.71 -1.15
C LYS A 113 -11.32 22.38 -1.68
N LEU A 114 -11.93 21.61 -0.80
CA LEU A 114 -12.68 20.41 -1.16
C LEU A 114 -13.87 20.77 -2.05
N ARG A 115 -14.13 19.93 -3.05
CA ARG A 115 -15.20 20.13 -4.05
C ARG A 115 -16.47 19.33 -3.75
N ALA A 116 -16.44 18.43 -2.76
CA ALA A 116 -17.57 17.60 -2.35
C ALA A 116 -17.67 17.46 -0.83
N ASN A 117 -18.80 16.93 -0.36
CA ASN A 117 -19.00 16.52 1.02
C ASN A 117 -18.66 15.02 1.17
N TYR A 118 -17.83 14.69 2.15
CA TYR A 118 -17.33 13.33 2.40
C TYR A 118 -17.95 12.66 3.64
N SER A 119 -18.89 13.33 4.31
CA SER A 119 -19.46 12.85 5.57
C SER A 119 -20.19 11.52 5.39
N GLN A 120 -20.95 11.37 4.31
CA GLN A 120 -21.64 10.11 4.00
C GLN A 120 -20.65 8.97 3.73
N LEU A 121 -19.58 9.23 2.95
CA LEU A 121 -18.53 8.23 2.73
C LEU A 121 -17.89 7.79 4.06
N ARG A 122 -17.59 8.75 4.93
CA ARG A 122 -17.05 8.47 6.26
C ARG A 122 -17.99 7.59 7.09
N GLU A 123 -19.26 7.96 7.19
CA GLU A 123 -20.26 7.21 7.97
C GLU A 123 -20.45 5.78 7.44
N LEU A 124 -20.47 5.60 6.12
CA LEU A 124 -20.59 4.27 5.51
C LEU A 124 -19.36 3.40 5.80
N LEU A 125 -18.15 3.97 5.68
CA LEU A 125 -16.90 3.27 5.98
C LEU A 125 -16.78 2.93 7.47
N GLU A 126 -17.12 3.86 8.36
CA GLU A 126 -17.13 3.67 9.80
C GLU A 126 -18.12 2.58 10.24
N ALA A 127 -19.27 2.49 9.56
CA ALA A 127 -20.25 1.44 9.77
C ALA A 127 -19.92 0.09 9.08
N GLY A 128 -18.78 -0.01 8.37
CA GLY A 128 -18.41 -1.22 7.62
C GLY A 128 -19.32 -1.54 6.43
N LYS A 129 -20.05 -0.55 5.91
CA LYS A 129 -20.92 -0.68 4.73
C LYS A 129 -20.10 -0.51 3.45
N TRP A 130 -19.23 -1.47 3.18
CA TRP A 130 -18.19 -1.39 2.14
C TRP A 130 -18.74 -1.23 0.72
N LYS A 131 -19.87 -1.88 0.41
CA LYS A 131 -20.51 -1.79 -0.90
C LYS A 131 -21.09 -0.40 -1.15
N GLU A 132 -21.80 0.12 -0.17
CA GLU A 132 -22.38 1.45 -0.22
C GLU A 132 -21.29 2.52 -0.23
N ALA A 133 -20.20 2.33 0.52
CA ALA A 133 -19.04 3.22 0.50
C ALA A 133 -18.34 3.24 -0.87
N ASP A 134 -18.26 2.11 -1.56
CA ASP A 134 -17.69 2.02 -2.91
C ASP A 134 -18.57 2.75 -3.94
N LEU A 135 -19.90 2.57 -3.86
CA LEU A 135 -20.86 3.33 -4.67
C LEU A 135 -20.81 4.83 -4.39
N GLU A 136 -20.71 5.21 -3.11
CA GLU A 136 -20.58 6.60 -2.68
C GLU A 136 -19.27 7.22 -3.16
N THR A 137 -18.18 6.46 -3.16
CA THR A 137 -16.90 6.88 -3.73
C THR A 137 -17.04 7.19 -5.21
N ALA A 138 -17.70 6.31 -5.99
CA ALA A 138 -17.98 6.57 -7.41
C ALA A 138 -18.85 7.83 -7.60
N ARG A 139 -19.88 8.02 -6.78
CA ARG A 139 -20.76 9.21 -6.80
C ARG A 139 -19.97 10.49 -6.56
N ILE A 140 -19.10 10.51 -5.54
CA ILE A 140 -18.25 11.65 -5.20
C ILE A 140 -17.24 11.93 -6.33
N MET A 141 -16.63 10.91 -6.92
CA MET A 141 -15.68 11.15 -8.01
C MET A 141 -16.36 11.77 -9.23
N LEU A 142 -17.59 11.36 -9.57
CA LEU A 142 -18.41 12.00 -10.60
C LEU A 142 -18.83 13.42 -10.21
N GLU A 143 -19.12 13.67 -8.93
CA GLU A 143 -19.40 15.01 -8.41
C GLU A 143 -18.25 15.99 -8.61
N VAL A 144 -17.06 15.62 -8.11
CA VAL A 144 -15.86 16.46 -8.12
C VAL A 144 -15.42 16.84 -9.55
N THR A 145 -15.75 15.98 -10.51
CA THR A 145 -15.45 16.16 -11.94
C THR A 145 -16.60 16.76 -12.75
N ASN A 146 -17.74 17.10 -12.13
CA ASN A 146 -18.96 17.57 -12.77
C ASN A 146 -19.54 16.60 -13.83
N ARG A 147 -19.45 15.29 -13.58
CA ARG A 147 -19.89 14.23 -14.49
C ARG A 147 -21.01 13.33 -13.96
N LYS A 148 -21.77 13.80 -12.97
CA LYS A 148 -22.90 13.06 -12.40
C LYS A 148 -23.93 12.66 -13.48
N LYS A 149 -24.16 13.52 -14.47
CA LYS A 149 -25.14 13.27 -15.55
C LYS A 149 -24.66 12.17 -16.49
N GLU A 150 -23.38 12.11 -16.77
CA GLU A 150 -22.79 11.10 -17.65
C GLU A 150 -22.64 9.75 -16.97
N GLY A 151 -22.36 9.73 -15.66
CA GLY A 151 -22.21 8.50 -14.89
C GLY A 151 -20.87 7.77 -15.11
N TRP A 152 -19.93 8.38 -15.84
CA TRP A 152 -18.60 7.82 -16.09
C TRP A 152 -17.53 8.92 -16.19
N LEU A 153 -16.30 8.60 -15.78
CA LEU A 153 -15.14 9.50 -15.85
C LEU A 153 -14.36 9.33 -17.14
N ARG A 154 -13.91 10.43 -17.77
CA ARG A 154 -12.88 10.37 -18.81
C ARG A 154 -11.51 10.33 -18.13
N VAL A 155 -10.54 9.82 -18.88
CA VAL A 155 -9.12 9.81 -18.50
C VAL A 155 -8.64 11.21 -18.10
N ILE A 156 -9.06 12.25 -18.84
CA ILE A 156 -8.66 13.63 -18.56
C ILE A 156 -9.23 14.14 -17.23
N ASP A 157 -10.42 13.67 -16.84
CA ASP A 157 -11.05 14.05 -15.56
C ASP A 157 -10.30 13.41 -14.39
N ILE A 158 -9.85 12.16 -14.56
CA ILE A 158 -9.04 11.45 -13.56
C ILE A 158 -7.65 12.09 -13.44
N LYS A 159 -6.98 12.37 -14.57
CA LYS A 159 -5.65 13.01 -14.56
C LYS A 159 -5.67 14.40 -13.92
N ASN A 160 -6.79 15.11 -14.01
CA ASN A 160 -6.98 16.43 -13.41
C ASN A 160 -7.74 16.40 -12.08
N PHE A 161 -8.00 15.22 -11.51
CA PHE A 161 -8.78 15.09 -10.27
C PHE A 161 -8.08 15.85 -9.14
N PRO A 162 -8.74 16.69 -8.34
CA PRO A 162 -8.06 17.51 -7.34
C PRO A 162 -7.40 16.66 -6.25
N CYS A 163 -6.13 16.97 -5.94
CA CYS A 163 -5.39 16.24 -4.92
C CYS A 163 -6.04 16.28 -3.53
N PRO A 164 -6.59 17.41 -3.04
CA PRO A 164 -7.26 17.45 -1.73
C PRO A 164 -8.43 16.47 -1.64
N ASP A 165 -9.25 16.41 -2.70
CA ASP A 165 -10.39 15.50 -2.79
C ASP A 165 -9.93 14.03 -2.84
N LEU A 166 -8.92 13.72 -3.68
CA LEU A 166 -8.39 12.35 -3.78
C LEU A 166 -7.75 11.88 -2.47
N TYR A 167 -7.05 12.79 -1.78
CA TYR A 167 -6.44 12.55 -0.48
C TYR A 167 -7.48 12.17 0.58
N VAL A 168 -8.60 12.92 0.66
CA VAL A 168 -9.67 12.62 1.63
C VAL A 168 -10.29 11.25 1.36
N ILE A 169 -10.59 10.92 0.10
CA ILE A 169 -11.12 9.61 -0.29
C ILE A 169 -10.17 8.50 0.17
N ASP A 170 -8.89 8.59 -0.23
CA ASP A 170 -7.89 7.57 0.08
C ASP A 170 -7.69 7.38 1.59
N LYS A 171 -7.60 8.48 2.36
CA LYS A 171 -7.40 8.42 3.81
C LYS A 171 -8.61 7.84 4.55
N LEU A 172 -9.83 8.10 4.10
CA LEU A 172 -11.01 7.48 4.70
C LEU A 172 -10.99 5.97 4.48
N TRP A 173 -10.74 5.51 3.25
CA TRP A 173 -10.64 4.08 2.94
C TRP A 173 -9.56 3.39 3.77
N ILE A 174 -8.35 3.95 3.82
CA ILE A 174 -7.23 3.41 4.60
C ILE A 174 -7.57 3.33 6.08
N LYS A 175 -8.09 4.41 6.66
CA LYS A 175 -8.37 4.51 8.09
C LYS A 175 -9.34 3.43 8.55
N PHE A 176 -10.49 3.31 7.89
CA PHE A 176 -11.54 2.40 8.34
C PHE A 176 -11.30 0.95 7.92
N SER A 177 -10.49 0.71 6.88
CA SER A 177 -10.17 -0.65 6.41
C SER A 177 -8.93 -1.26 7.07
N GLN A 178 -8.36 -0.64 8.11
CA GLN A 178 -7.10 -1.08 8.72
C GLN A 178 -5.97 -1.18 7.68
N ASN A 179 -5.81 -0.14 6.86
CA ASN A 179 -4.83 -0.05 5.78
C ASN A 179 -4.97 -1.11 4.67
N ARG A 180 -6.13 -1.77 4.55
CA ARG A 180 -6.35 -2.81 3.54
C ARG A 180 -6.83 -2.26 2.21
N PHE A 181 -7.60 -1.19 2.20
CA PHE A 181 -8.27 -0.62 1.02
C PHE A 181 -7.84 0.83 0.79
N GLY A 182 -7.87 1.28 -0.46
CA GLY A 182 -7.44 2.61 -0.88
C GLY A 182 -6.75 2.61 -2.25
N PHE A 183 -6.72 3.77 -2.90
CA PHE A 183 -6.04 3.95 -4.18
C PHE A 183 -4.52 3.97 -4.04
N SER A 184 -3.98 4.51 -2.94
CA SER A 184 -2.56 4.38 -2.65
C SER A 184 -2.17 2.95 -2.32
N VAL A 185 -3.07 2.16 -1.72
CA VAL A 185 -2.88 0.73 -1.52
C VAL A 185 -2.80 -0.02 -2.85
N GLN A 186 -3.74 0.25 -3.76
CA GLN A 186 -3.70 -0.30 -5.12
C GLN A 186 -2.42 0.11 -5.87
N ARG A 187 -1.99 1.37 -5.76
CA ARG A 187 -0.72 1.81 -6.35
C ARG A 187 0.47 1.03 -5.79
N ASP A 188 0.56 0.85 -4.49
CA ASP A 188 1.69 0.15 -3.87
C ASP A 188 1.77 -1.31 -4.34
N ILE A 189 0.61 -1.97 -4.51
CA ILE A 189 0.53 -3.31 -5.12
C ILE A 189 0.97 -3.27 -6.59
N TRP A 190 0.55 -2.27 -7.36
CA TRP A 190 1.01 -2.14 -8.76
C TRP A 190 2.54 -2.03 -8.85
N LEU A 191 3.15 -1.20 -8.01
CA LEU A 191 4.59 -1.00 -7.96
C LEU A 191 5.35 -2.23 -7.42
N SER A 192 4.77 -2.97 -6.46
CA SER A 192 5.40 -4.19 -5.93
C SER A 192 5.50 -5.29 -6.99
N LEU A 193 4.56 -5.29 -7.94
CA LEU A 193 4.54 -6.17 -9.09
C LEU A 193 5.42 -5.68 -10.25
N ASP A 194 6.38 -4.77 -10.04
CA ASP A 194 7.21 -4.12 -11.06
C ASP A 194 6.41 -3.30 -12.10
N GLY A 195 5.19 -2.90 -11.74
CA GLY A 195 4.44 -1.91 -12.50
C GLY A 195 5.13 -0.55 -12.42
N LYS A 196 4.96 0.26 -13.46
CA LYS A 196 5.54 1.61 -13.54
C LYS A 196 4.46 2.68 -13.51
N GLN A 197 4.84 3.86 -13.06
CA GLN A 197 3.97 5.03 -13.08
C GLN A 197 3.58 5.38 -14.52
N GLY A 198 2.29 5.63 -14.74
CA GLY A 198 1.79 6.12 -16.04
C GLY A 198 1.90 5.10 -17.18
N GLU A 199 2.35 3.88 -16.88
CA GLU A 199 2.41 2.76 -17.83
C GLU A 199 1.35 1.72 -17.48
N PHE A 200 0.78 1.10 -18.51
CA PHE A 200 -0.13 -0.03 -18.36
C PHE A 200 0.39 -1.21 -19.16
N ASP A 201 0.90 -2.17 -18.40
CA ASP A 201 1.27 -3.50 -18.86
C ASP A 201 0.05 -4.41 -18.68
N GLU A 202 -0.56 -4.81 -19.79
CA GLU A 202 -1.80 -5.58 -19.80
C GLU A 202 -1.63 -6.96 -19.18
N ASP A 203 -0.52 -7.62 -19.46
CA ASP A 203 -0.20 -8.93 -18.88
C ASP A 203 -0.01 -8.81 -17.38
N ARG A 204 0.70 -7.79 -16.92
CA ARG A 204 0.88 -7.54 -15.48
C ARG A 204 -0.43 -7.22 -14.79
N PHE A 205 -1.28 -6.41 -15.42
CA PHE A 205 -2.60 -6.08 -14.88
C PHE A 205 -3.51 -7.31 -14.81
N SER A 206 -3.61 -8.04 -15.92
CA SER A 206 -4.53 -9.17 -16.11
C SER A 206 -4.07 -10.45 -15.41
N CYS A 207 -2.77 -10.72 -15.37
CA CYS A 207 -2.23 -11.97 -14.82
C CYS A 207 -1.75 -11.84 -13.38
N ASN A 208 -1.39 -10.65 -12.90
CA ASN A 208 -0.88 -10.44 -11.54
C ASN A 208 -1.79 -9.50 -10.73
N PHE A 209 -1.83 -8.21 -11.08
CA PHE A 209 -2.49 -7.18 -10.26
C PHE A 209 -3.95 -7.52 -9.92
N SER A 210 -4.74 -7.84 -10.94
CA SER A 210 -6.17 -8.19 -10.77
C SER A 210 -6.39 -9.41 -9.88
N LYS A 211 -5.43 -10.34 -9.80
CA LYS A 211 -5.48 -11.46 -8.84
C LYS A 211 -5.14 -11.01 -7.44
N CYS A 212 -4.08 -10.20 -7.28
CA CYS A 212 -3.65 -9.68 -5.98
C CYS A 212 -4.73 -8.86 -5.28
N VAL A 213 -5.49 -8.07 -6.05
CA VAL A 213 -6.62 -7.30 -5.51
C VAL A 213 -7.94 -8.07 -5.57
N GLY A 214 -7.97 -9.31 -6.05
CA GLY A 214 -9.18 -10.16 -6.07
C GLY A 214 -10.25 -9.76 -7.09
N TRP A 215 -9.91 -9.01 -8.13
CA TRP A 215 -10.82 -8.73 -9.27
C TRP A 215 -10.84 -9.87 -10.29
N ARG A 216 -9.88 -10.79 -10.20
CA ARG A 216 -9.81 -12.00 -11.02
C ARG A 216 -9.55 -13.22 -10.13
N ILE A 217 -10.50 -14.16 -10.11
CA ILE A 217 -10.46 -15.36 -9.28
C ILE A 217 -10.41 -16.58 -10.20
N LYS A 218 -9.45 -17.50 -9.99
CA LYS A 218 -9.27 -18.71 -10.83
C LYS A 218 -9.25 -18.37 -12.34
N ASN A 219 -8.52 -17.30 -12.70
CA ASN A 219 -8.41 -16.74 -14.05
C ASN A 219 -9.73 -16.21 -14.67
N LYS A 220 -10.81 -16.05 -13.90
CA LYS A 220 -12.07 -15.43 -14.35
C LYS A 220 -12.25 -14.05 -13.72
N TRP A 221 -12.69 -13.08 -14.53
CA TRP A 221 -13.04 -11.75 -14.04
C TRP A 221 -14.31 -11.82 -13.20
N LEU A 222 -14.42 -10.98 -12.17
CA LEU A 222 -15.70 -10.73 -11.53
C LEU A 222 -16.58 -9.95 -12.53
N GLU A 223 -17.61 -10.61 -13.05
CA GLU A 223 -18.47 -10.03 -14.10
C GLU A 223 -19.61 -9.20 -13.50
N ASN A 224 -20.14 -9.60 -12.34
CA ASN A 224 -21.18 -8.85 -11.64
C ASN A 224 -20.58 -8.10 -10.44
N TYR A 225 -21.07 -6.88 -10.24
CA TYR A 225 -20.69 -6.07 -9.08
C TYR A 225 -21.06 -6.75 -7.76
N ASP A 226 -22.14 -7.53 -7.76
CA ASP A 226 -22.59 -8.27 -6.57
C ASP A 226 -21.68 -9.46 -6.21
N ASP A 227 -20.78 -9.88 -7.11
CA ASP A 227 -19.80 -10.94 -6.86
C ASP A 227 -18.54 -10.44 -6.13
N PHE A 228 -18.39 -9.12 -5.95
CA PHE A 228 -17.28 -8.53 -5.21
C PHE A 228 -17.38 -8.84 -3.71
N ASN A 229 -16.21 -8.99 -3.07
CA ASN A 229 -16.15 -9.25 -1.64
C ASN A 229 -16.16 -7.92 -0.87
N PHE A 230 -17.34 -7.52 -0.39
CA PHE A 230 -17.54 -6.31 0.41
C PHE A 230 -17.36 -6.58 1.91
N THR A 231 -16.24 -7.21 2.27
CA THR A 231 -15.84 -7.46 3.67
C THR A 231 -14.36 -7.15 3.87
N LEU A 232 -13.92 -6.99 5.12
CA LEU A 232 -12.49 -6.83 5.43
C LEU A 232 -11.64 -8.06 5.06
N ASN A 233 -12.26 -9.23 4.88
CA ASN A 233 -11.59 -10.45 4.44
C ASN A 233 -11.20 -10.42 2.95
N ALA A 234 -11.66 -9.42 2.19
CA ALA A 234 -11.26 -9.26 0.80
C ALA A 234 -9.73 -9.02 0.68
N PRO A 235 -9.12 -9.35 -0.46
CA PRO A 235 -7.70 -9.10 -0.68
C PRO A 235 -7.32 -7.63 -0.50
N LYS A 236 -6.09 -7.37 -0.09
CA LYS A 236 -5.57 -6.01 0.05
C LYS A 236 -5.68 -5.29 -1.31
N GLY A 237 -6.17 -4.04 -1.31
CA GLY A 237 -6.42 -3.25 -2.51
C GLY A 237 -7.71 -3.58 -3.27
N HIS A 238 -8.55 -4.51 -2.78
CA HIS A 238 -9.80 -4.90 -3.46
C HIS A 238 -10.73 -3.71 -3.70
N LEU A 239 -10.82 -2.81 -2.72
CA LEU A 239 -11.64 -1.60 -2.76
C LEU A 239 -10.77 -0.34 -2.63
N PRO A 240 -11.24 0.81 -3.15
CA PRO A 240 -12.44 0.97 -3.98
C PRO A 240 -12.27 0.27 -5.33
N SER A 241 -13.32 -0.38 -5.82
CA SER A 241 -13.28 -1.12 -7.10
C SER A 241 -13.18 -0.19 -8.32
N LEU A 242 -13.37 1.12 -8.08
CA LEU A 242 -13.60 2.19 -9.05
C LEU A 242 -14.80 1.90 -9.95
N PRO A 243 -15.45 2.95 -10.49
CA PRO A 243 -16.36 2.78 -11.62
C PRO A 243 -15.52 2.50 -12.89
N LEU A 244 -14.85 1.35 -12.94
CA LEU A 244 -14.04 0.95 -14.08
C LEU A 244 -14.91 0.53 -15.26
N THR A 245 -16.21 0.27 -15.08
CA THR A 245 -17.11 -0.03 -16.20
C THR A 245 -18.54 0.42 -15.97
N ASN A 246 -19.14 1.01 -17.00
CA ASN A 246 -20.58 0.94 -17.22
C ASN A 246 -20.88 -0.52 -17.61
N PRO A 247 -21.85 -1.20 -16.96
CA PRO A 247 -22.18 -2.59 -17.27
C PRO A 247 -22.52 -2.85 -18.75
N ARG A 248 -22.96 -1.82 -19.49
CA ARG A 248 -23.57 -1.92 -20.82
C ARG A 248 -22.66 -1.61 -22.03
N ASP A 249 -21.35 -1.36 -21.85
CA ASP A 249 -20.48 -0.88 -22.95
C ASP A 249 -19.37 -1.91 -23.31
N PRO A 250 -19.21 -2.35 -24.58
CA PRO A 250 -18.13 -3.25 -25.03
C PRO A 250 -16.72 -2.61 -25.06
N ILE A 251 -16.58 -1.31 -24.79
CA ILE A 251 -15.29 -0.57 -24.75
C ILE A 251 -14.53 -0.79 -23.40
N LYS A 252 -14.85 -1.85 -22.63
CA LYS A 252 -14.43 -2.07 -21.23
C LYS A 252 -12.92 -2.03 -21.01
N LEU A 253 -12.14 -2.80 -21.76
CA LEU A 253 -10.71 -2.98 -21.49
C LEU A 253 -9.89 -1.71 -21.73
N ARG A 254 -10.21 -0.96 -22.79
CA ARG A 254 -9.49 0.29 -23.12
C ARG A 254 -9.75 1.38 -22.07
N ARG A 255 -11.00 1.58 -21.67
CA ARG A 255 -11.34 2.57 -20.63
C ARG A 255 -10.81 2.17 -19.26
N LEU A 256 -10.87 0.88 -18.93
CA LEU A 256 -10.26 0.31 -17.73
C LEU A 256 -8.76 0.64 -17.68
N LYS A 257 -8.04 0.33 -18.75
CA LYS A 257 -6.62 0.66 -18.93
C LYS A 257 -6.36 2.14 -18.70
N ASP A 258 -7.04 3.01 -19.44
CA ASP A 258 -6.74 4.43 -19.40
C ASP A 258 -7.12 5.08 -18.04
N ASN A 259 -8.22 4.64 -17.43
CA ASN A 259 -8.66 5.12 -16.12
C ASN A 259 -7.73 4.65 -15.00
N PHE A 260 -7.33 3.37 -15.03
CA PHE A 260 -6.39 2.82 -14.07
C PHE A 260 -5.04 3.54 -14.14
N THR A 261 -4.51 3.71 -15.36
CA THR A 261 -3.25 4.44 -15.60
C THR A 261 -3.34 5.88 -15.12
N GLY A 262 -4.44 6.57 -15.48
CA GLY A 262 -4.68 7.94 -15.08
C GLY A 262 -4.77 8.10 -13.57
N LEU A 263 -5.44 7.17 -12.89
CA LEU A 263 -5.61 7.22 -11.45
C LEU A 263 -4.30 6.95 -10.72
N LEU A 264 -3.58 5.88 -11.07
CA LEU A 264 -2.31 5.57 -10.42
C LEU A 264 -1.30 6.70 -10.60
N SER A 265 -1.22 7.25 -11.82
CA SER A 265 -0.43 8.45 -12.08
C SER A 265 -0.89 9.61 -11.20
N ARG A 266 -2.20 9.82 -11.05
CA ARG A 266 -2.73 10.92 -10.23
C ARG A 266 -2.42 10.75 -8.74
N VAL A 267 -2.64 9.56 -8.17
CA VAL A 267 -2.31 9.20 -6.78
C VAL A 267 -0.85 9.54 -6.47
N GLU A 268 0.05 9.23 -7.40
CA GLU A 268 1.48 9.50 -7.24
C GLU A 268 1.82 10.98 -7.39
N THR A 269 1.29 11.68 -8.41
CA THR A 269 1.51 13.14 -8.55
C THR A 269 0.93 13.95 -7.39
N CYS A 270 -0.09 13.42 -6.72
CA CYS A 270 -0.66 14.01 -5.51
C CYS A 270 0.09 13.61 -4.22
N GLY A 271 1.10 12.75 -4.30
CA GLY A 271 1.94 12.37 -3.16
C GLY A 271 1.25 11.48 -2.13
N LEU A 272 0.16 10.79 -2.47
CA LEU A 272 -0.55 9.92 -1.53
C LEU A 272 0.31 8.71 -1.17
N ARG A 273 0.45 8.37 0.11
CA ARG A 273 1.16 7.16 0.58
C ARG A 273 0.39 6.52 1.73
N GLN A 274 0.56 5.21 1.90
CA GLN A 274 0.28 4.54 3.17
C GLN A 274 1.15 5.25 4.22
N VAL A 275 0.51 5.82 5.25
CA VAL A 275 1.19 6.45 6.40
C VAL A 275 1.23 5.41 7.50
#